data_AF-C0BPD3-F1
#
_entry.id   AF-C0BPD3-F1
#
_cell.length_a   1.000
_cell.length_b   1.000
_cell.length_c   1.000
_cell.angle_alpha   90.00
_cell.angle_beta   90.00
_cell.angle_gamma   90.00
#
_symmetry.space_group_name_H-M   'P 1'
#
loop_
_entity.id
_entity.type
_entity.pdbx_description
1 polymer ?
#
loop_
_entity_poly.entity_id
_entity_poly.type
_entity_poly.pdbx_seq_one_letter_code
_entity_poly.pdbx_strand_id
1 'polypeptide(L)'
;MKNRREFLKTTCPTVAFAFFGVSLIQACSSSEDPMPTVPTNNGQTNTDTAGVTQNGNTITIDLNASNFSGLASVGSWMNLTSAGVLLLRVSTDTIRAFDNCCPHQGTRTQWSYGNNTFNCANHGNSFGTGDNTAACNSDASSGDLVSYTSSISGNTLTINKA
;
A
#
# COMPACT_ATOMS: atom_id res chain seq x y z
N MET A 1 34.51 -20.26 -9.67
CA MET A 1 33.88 -20.27 -11.00
C MET A 1 32.99 -21.50 -11.10
N LYS A 2 31.70 -21.32 -11.44
CA LYS A 2 30.74 -22.42 -11.72
C LYS A 2 31.17 -23.14 -12.99
N ASN A 3 30.91 -24.45 -13.09
CA ASN A 3 30.45 -25.06 -14.34
C ASN A 3 29.53 -26.26 -14.04
N ARG A 4 28.26 -26.11 -14.45
CA ARG A 4 27.12 -27.03 -14.28
C ARG A 4 26.83 -27.79 -15.58
N ARG A 5 27.85 -28.27 -16.30
CA ARG A 5 27.69 -28.73 -17.70
C ARG A 5 28.35 -30.04 -18.11
N GLU A 6 29.03 -30.71 -17.20
CA GLU A 6 29.41 -32.12 -17.36
C GLU A 6 28.81 -32.81 -16.13
N PHE A 7 27.99 -33.84 -16.17
CA PHE A 7 27.99 -35.01 -17.04
C PHE A 7 26.79 -35.80 -16.52
N LEU A 8 25.56 -35.56 -16.98
CA LEU A 8 24.93 -36.35 -18.04
C LEU A 8 25.47 -37.78 -18.23
N LYS A 9 25.82 -38.51 -17.18
CA LYS A 9 25.89 -39.98 -17.22
C LYS A 9 25.55 -40.55 -15.85
N THR A 10 24.30 -41.00 -15.70
CA THR A 10 23.96 -42.35 -15.23
C THR A 10 22.44 -42.50 -15.36
N THR A 11 21.97 -42.77 -16.57
CA THR A 11 20.62 -43.32 -16.79
C THR A 11 20.77 -44.77 -17.18
N CYS A 12 20.45 -45.68 -16.27
CA CYS A 12 20.14 -47.06 -16.61
C CYS A 12 18.62 -47.21 -16.75
N PRO A 13 18.13 -47.79 -17.86
CA PRO A 13 16.71 -47.95 -18.14
C PRO A 13 16.23 -49.25 -17.50
N THR A 14 15.26 -49.18 -16.60
CA THR A 14 14.41 -50.36 -16.35
C THR A 14 13.00 -49.92 -16.02
N VAL A 15 12.13 -50.18 -16.99
CA VAL A 15 10.68 -50.07 -16.92
C VAL A 15 10.16 -51.05 -15.87
N ALA A 16 9.33 -50.57 -14.95
CA ALA A 16 8.34 -51.41 -14.27
C ALA A 16 7.08 -50.56 -14.02
N PHE A 17 6.05 -50.84 -14.81
CA PHE A 17 4.67 -50.39 -14.62
C PHE A 17 4.14 -50.89 -13.27
N ALA A 18 3.57 -50.00 -12.45
CA ALA A 18 2.57 -50.36 -11.46
C ALA A 18 1.64 -49.17 -11.20
N PHE A 19 0.37 -49.34 -11.59
CA PHE A 19 -0.75 -48.50 -11.21
C PHE A 19 -0.98 -48.58 -9.70
N PHE A 20 -0.49 -47.58 -8.96
CA PHE A 20 -1.09 -47.17 -7.69
C PHE A 20 -1.00 -45.65 -7.59
N GLY A 21 -2.18 -45.02 -7.55
CA GLY A 21 -2.34 -43.60 -7.34
C GLY A 21 -1.93 -43.20 -5.93
N VAL A 22 -0.68 -42.79 -5.78
CA VAL A 22 -0.20 -42.03 -4.63
C VAL A 22 0.76 -40.97 -5.14
N SER A 23 0.30 -39.73 -5.10
CA SER A 23 1.11 -38.54 -5.35
C SER A 23 2.24 -38.51 -4.32
N LEU A 24 3.46 -38.85 -4.71
CA LEU A 24 4.65 -38.52 -3.93
C LEU A 24 4.86 -37.00 -4.03
N ILE A 25 4.20 -36.26 -3.14
CA ILE A 25 4.56 -34.86 -2.89
C ILE A 25 5.74 -34.89 -1.92
N GLN A 26 6.95 -35.00 -2.48
CA GLN A 26 8.18 -34.59 -1.81
C GLN A 26 8.62 -33.25 -2.38
N ALA A 27 8.24 -32.18 -1.69
CA ALA A 27 8.79 -30.82 -1.78
C ALA A 27 8.14 -30.01 -0.65
N CYS A 28 8.79 -29.28 0.25
CA CYS A 28 10.19 -29.05 0.59
C CYS A 28 10.21 -28.88 2.12
N SER A 29 11.33 -29.19 2.76
CA SER A 29 11.62 -28.64 4.08
C SER A 29 11.51 -27.13 4.01
N SER A 30 10.62 -26.53 4.79
CA SER A 30 10.66 -25.10 5.08
C SER A 30 11.85 -24.88 6.02
N SER A 31 13.01 -24.54 5.44
CA SER A 31 13.91 -23.67 6.17
C SER A 31 13.13 -22.38 6.41
N GLU A 32 12.87 -22.11 7.68
CA GLU A 32 12.32 -20.86 8.22
C GLU A 32 13.35 -19.74 7.96
N ASP A 33 13.64 -19.44 6.69
CA ASP A 33 14.32 -18.20 6.36
C ASP A 33 13.28 -17.10 6.57
N PRO A 34 13.52 -16.15 7.51
CA PRO A 34 12.57 -15.09 7.75
C PRO A 34 12.37 -14.35 6.42
N MET A 35 11.13 -14.40 5.95
CA MET A 35 10.66 -13.57 4.85
C MET A 35 11.15 -12.15 5.12
N PRO A 36 11.76 -11.45 4.15
CA PRO A 36 12.20 -10.09 4.37
C PRO A 36 11.00 -9.31 4.86
N THR A 37 11.11 -8.77 6.08
CA THR A 37 10.14 -7.85 6.65
C THR A 37 10.07 -6.68 5.68
N VAL A 38 9.07 -6.69 4.80
CA VAL A 38 8.60 -5.47 4.16
C VAL A 38 8.27 -4.55 5.33
N PRO A 39 8.89 -3.36 5.45
CA PRO A 39 8.55 -2.45 6.51
C PRO A 39 7.05 -2.24 6.43
N THR A 40 6.32 -2.67 7.46
CA THR A 40 4.95 -2.21 7.66
C THR A 40 5.12 -0.74 7.97
N ASN A 41 5.08 0.11 6.95
CA ASN A 41 5.06 1.54 7.13
C ASN A 41 3.74 1.81 7.87
N ASN A 42 3.83 1.89 9.20
CA ASN A 42 2.72 2.16 10.09
C ASN A 42 2.14 3.53 9.74
N GLY A 43 1.26 3.59 8.74
CA GLY A 43 0.44 4.76 8.53
C GLY A 43 -0.56 4.82 9.65
N GLN A 44 -0.44 5.89 10.42
CA GLN A 44 -1.30 6.15 11.55
C GLN A 44 -2.65 6.63 11.04
N THR A 45 -3.73 6.08 11.60
CA THR A 45 -5.00 6.78 11.64
C THR A 45 -4.81 7.99 12.54
N ASN A 46 -4.90 9.18 11.97
CA ASN A 46 -4.81 10.45 12.68
C ASN A 46 -6.21 11.08 12.72
N THR A 47 -6.77 11.14 13.93
CA THR A 47 -8.05 11.81 14.21
C THR A 47 -7.86 13.22 14.78
N ASP A 48 -6.62 13.60 15.10
CA ASP A 48 -6.28 14.89 15.68
C ASP A 48 -6.38 15.99 14.62
N THR A 49 -6.77 17.18 15.07
CA THR A 49 -6.86 18.40 14.27
C THR A 49 -5.76 19.39 14.60
N ALA A 50 -4.87 19.10 15.55
CA ALA A 50 -3.71 19.92 15.84
C ALA A 50 -2.86 20.13 14.57
N GLY A 51 -2.46 21.36 14.28
CA GLY A 51 -1.73 21.68 13.05
C GLY A 51 -2.55 21.57 11.76
N VAL A 52 -3.87 21.33 11.84
CA VAL A 52 -4.78 21.27 10.69
C VAL A 52 -5.71 22.48 10.70
N THR A 53 -5.80 23.18 9.58
CA THR A 53 -6.83 24.20 9.33
C THR A 53 -7.60 23.81 8.08
N GLN A 54 -8.92 23.81 8.16
CA GLN A 54 -9.80 23.54 7.02
C GLN A 54 -10.72 24.73 6.77
N ASN A 55 -10.69 25.26 5.55
CA ASN A 55 -11.57 26.33 5.09
C ASN A 55 -12.21 25.91 3.76
N GLY A 56 -13.47 25.45 3.82
CA GLY A 56 -14.15 24.85 2.68
C GLY A 56 -13.40 23.62 2.16
N ASN A 57 -13.02 23.66 0.88
CA ASN A 57 -12.29 22.59 0.19
C ASN A 57 -10.78 22.65 0.39
N THR A 58 -10.26 23.70 1.04
CA THR A 58 -8.83 23.87 1.29
C THR A 58 -8.48 23.36 2.67
N ILE A 59 -7.52 22.44 2.73
CA ILE A 59 -6.92 21.92 3.96
C ILE A 59 -5.47 22.39 4.01
N THR A 60 -5.05 22.91 5.15
CA THR A 60 -3.68 23.35 5.41
C THR A 60 -3.15 22.57 6.61
N ILE A 61 -1.97 21.99 6.48
CA ILE A 61 -1.33 21.14 7.48
C ILE A 61 0.06 21.70 7.78
N ASP A 62 0.35 21.95 9.05
CA ASP A 62 1.71 22.18 9.53
C ASP A 62 2.44 20.83 9.70
N LEU A 63 3.39 20.56 8.82
CA LEU A 63 4.17 19.32 8.84
C LEU A 63 5.16 19.24 10.02
N ASN A 64 5.41 20.34 10.74
CA ASN A 64 6.20 20.31 11.99
C ASN A 64 5.37 19.92 13.22
N ALA A 65 4.03 19.94 13.12
CA ALA A 65 3.20 19.50 14.24
C ALA A 65 3.46 18.01 14.53
N SER A 66 3.55 17.66 15.81
CA SER A 66 4.01 16.33 16.26
C SER A 66 3.14 15.18 15.74
N ASN A 67 1.85 15.44 15.51
CA ASN A 67 0.90 14.49 14.94
C ASN A 67 1.15 14.16 13.46
N PHE A 68 2.01 14.92 12.76
CA PHE A 68 2.42 14.66 11.38
C PHE A 68 3.84 14.08 11.24
N SER A 69 4.51 13.78 12.35
CA SER A 69 5.83 13.12 12.35
C SER A 69 5.84 11.78 11.60
N GLY A 70 4.70 11.08 11.55
CA GLY A 70 4.52 9.86 10.75
C GLY A 70 4.68 10.05 9.24
N LEU A 71 4.66 11.29 8.73
CA LEU A 71 4.89 11.63 7.32
C LEU A 71 6.31 12.15 7.05
N ALA A 72 7.29 11.99 7.97
CA ALA A 72 8.63 12.56 7.78
C ALA A 72 9.44 11.89 6.65
N SER A 73 9.20 10.61 6.36
CA SER A 73 10.01 9.83 5.41
C SER A 73 9.30 9.58 4.09
N VAL A 74 10.07 9.49 3.00
CA VAL A 74 9.55 9.05 1.70
C VAL A 74 9.01 7.62 1.82
N GLY A 75 7.81 7.38 1.27
CA GLY A 75 7.08 6.13 1.38
C GLY A 75 6.17 6.05 2.61
N SER A 76 6.28 6.98 3.57
CA SER A 76 5.33 7.09 4.67
C SER A 76 3.98 7.59 4.20
N TRP A 77 2.94 7.19 4.91
CA TRP A 77 1.56 7.57 4.61
C TRP A 77 0.77 7.80 5.90
N MET A 78 -0.39 8.43 5.79
CA MET A 78 -1.27 8.74 6.93
C MET A 78 -2.73 8.77 6.49
N ASN A 79 -3.64 8.34 7.36
CA ASN A 79 -5.07 8.55 7.20
C ASN A 79 -5.54 9.67 8.12
N LEU A 80 -5.66 10.89 7.59
CA LEU A 80 -6.19 12.03 8.32
C LEU A 80 -7.72 12.02 8.23
N THR A 81 -8.36 11.27 9.12
CA THR A 81 -9.80 11.01 9.07
C THR A 81 -10.63 12.24 9.38
N SER A 82 -10.12 13.14 10.22
CA SER A 82 -10.74 14.43 10.55
C SER A 82 -10.95 15.32 9.32
N ALA A 83 -10.04 15.21 8.34
CA ALA A 83 -10.13 15.91 7.07
C ALA A 83 -10.54 15.00 5.90
N GLY A 84 -10.81 13.71 6.13
CA GLY A 84 -11.22 12.76 5.09
C GLY A 84 -10.20 12.60 3.96
N VAL A 85 -8.90 12.55 4.29
CA VAL A 85 -7.83 12.41 3.29
C VAL A 85 -6.80 11.35 3.67
N LEU A 86 -6.34 10.59 2.66
CA LEU A 86 -5.13 9.78 2.73
C LEU A 86 -3.96 10.61 2.21
N LEU A 87 -2.86 10.62 2.94
CA LEU A 87 -1.64 11.34 2.61
C LEU A 87 -0.53 10.33 2.33
N LEU A 88 0.22 10.53 1.24
CA LEU A 88 1.36 9.68 0.85
C LEU A 88 2.56 10.56 0.51
N ARG A 89 3.64 10.45 1.26
CA ARG A 89 4.89 11.14 0.93
C ARG A 89 5.64 10.39 -0.16
N VAL A 90 5.71 10.98 -1.35
CA VAL A 90 6.37 10.38 -2.53
C VAL A 90 7.76 10.95 -2.80
N SER A 91 8.10 12.10 -2.21
CA SER A 91 9.45 12.68 -2.22
C SER A 91 9.66 13.58 -1.01
N THR A 92 10.84 14.22 -0.91
CA THR A 92 11.15 15.24 0.12
C THR A 92 10.21 16.44 0.04
N ASP A 93 9.71 16.76 -1.15
CA ASP A 93 8.94 17.99 -1.42
C ASP A 93 7.55 17.70 -2.01
N THR A 94 7.12 16.44 -1.96
CA THR A 94 5.82 16.03 -2.51
C THR A 94 5.12 15.05 -1.57
N ILE A 95 3.97 15.48 -1.08
CA ILE A 95 2.96 14.61 -0.47
C ILE A 95 1.75 14.64 -1.38
N ARG A 96 1.30 13.48 -1.83
CA ARG A 96 0.05 13.32 -2.58
C ARG A 96 -1.09 13.12 -1.58
N ALA A 97 -2.25 13.68 -1.90
CA ALA A 97 -3.46 13.55 -1.11
C ALA A 97 -4.55 12.83 -1.93
N PHE A 98 -5.31 11.96 -1.28
CA PHE A 98 -6.39 11.19 -1.88
C PHE A 98 -7.63 11.21 -0.99
N ASP A 99 -8.81 10.95 -1.56
CA ASP A 99 -10.01 10.65 -0.77
C ASP A 99 -9.75 9.42 0.10
N ASN A 100 -10.09 9.50 1.39
CA ASN A 100 -10.01 8.32 2.27
C ASN A 100 -11.26 7.44 2.20
N CYS A 101 -12.27 7.81 1.41
CA CYS A 101 -13.42 6.95 1.16
C CYS A 101 -13.05 5.76 0.28
N CYS A 102 -13.27 4.54 0.77
CA CYS A 102 -13.10 3.34 -0.04
C CYS A 102 -14.10 3.34 -1.21
N PRO A 103 -13.63 3.20 -2.46
CA PRO A 103 -14.52 3.19 -3.62
C PRO A 103 -15.58 2.08 -3.62
N HIS A 104 -15.37 0.98 -2.90
CA HIS A 104 -16.34 -0.10 -2.79
C HIS A 104 -17.59 0.34 -2.01
N GLN A 105 -17.48 0.42 -0.68
CA GLN A 105 -18.62 0.67 0.23
C GLN A 105 -18.27 1.71 1.31
N GLY A 106 -17.32 2.59 1.02
CA GLY A 106 -17.17 3.85 1.75
C GLY A 106 -16.48 3.76 3.09
N THR A 107 -15.90 2.62 3.46
CA THR A 107 -15.01 2.52 4.62
C THR A 107 -13.92 3.58 4.57
N ARG A 108 -13.71 4.31 5.68
CA ARG A 108 -12.71 5.39 5.77
C ARG A 108 -11.56 5.13 6.73
N THR A 109 -11.65 4.08 7.55
CA THR A 109 -10.79 3.91 8.73
C THR A 109 -9.87 2.70 8.67
N GLN A 110 -10.03 1.84 7.66
CA GLN A 110 -9.34 0.54 7.58
C GLN A 110 -8.38 0.51 6.39
N TRP A 111 -7.42 1.43 6.39
CA TRP A 111 -6.43 1.55 5.32
C TRP A 111 -5.08 0.97 5.71
N SER A 112 -4.39 0.41 4.74
CA SER A 112 -2.94 0.18 4.77
C SER A 112 -2.35 0.58 3.42
N TYR A 113 -1.04 0.79 3.35
CA TYR A 113 -0.35 1.10 2.10
C TYR A 113 0.84 0.17 1.89
N GLY A 114 0.94 -0.39 0.70
CA GLY A 114 1.99 -1.32 0.30
C GLY A 114 1.87 -1.66 -1.19
N ASN A 115 2.97 -2.11 -1.79
CA ASN A 115 3.01 -2.45 -3.22
C ASN A 115 2.43 -1.34 -4.13
N ASN A 116 2.69 -0.07 -3.79
CA ASN A 116 2.19 1.11 -4.49
C ASN A 116 0.66 1.27 -4.53
N THR A 117 -0.07 0.62 -3.62
CA THR A 117 -1.53 0.66 -3.52
C THR A 117 -1.99 0.90 -2.08
N PHE A 118 -3.17 1.52 -1.93
CA PHE A 118 -3.90 1.56 -0.68
C PHE A 118 -4.84 0.36 -0.59
N ASN A 119 -4.71 -0.45 0.47
CA ASN A 119 -5.57 -1.59 0.73
C ASN A 119 -6.62 -1.23 1.79
N CYS A 120 -7.90 -1.46 1.46
CA CYS A 120 -9.01 -1.34 2.39
C CYS A 120 -9.29 -2.70 3.05
N ALA A 121 -9.00 -2.82 4.35
CA ALA A 121 -9.11 -4.08 5.07
C ALA A 121 -10.56 -4.53 5.36
N ASN A 122 -11.58 -3.73 5.02
CA ASN A 122 -12.98 -4.14 5.20
C ASN A 122 -13.32 -5.38 4.35
N HIS A 123 -12.84 -5.40 3.10
CA HIS A 123 -13.03 -6.51 2.16
C HIS A 123 -11.76 -6.91 1.42
N GLY A 124 -10.63 -6.25 1.69
CA GLY A 124 -9.34 -6.53 1.06
C GLY A 124 -9.13 -5.91 -0.32
N ASN A 125 -10.02 -5.03 -0.78
CA ASN A 125 -9.85 -4.33 -2.06
C ASN A 125 -8.63 -3.40 -2.02
N SER A 126 -7.88 -3.35 -3.12
CA SER A 126 -6.70 -2.51 -3.24
C SER A 126 -6.89 -1.51 -4.37
N PHE A 127 -6.58 -0.25 -4.09
CA PHE A 127 -6.75 0.87 -5.01
C PHE A 127 -5.40 1.53 -5.26
N GLY A 128 -5.12 1.80 -6.53
CA GLY A 128 -3.89 2.47 -6.92
C GLY A 128 -3.92 3.96 -6.64
N THR A 129 -2.84 4.61 -7.04
CA THR A 129 -2.64 6.06 -6.92
C THR A 129 -2.44 6.70 -8.29
N GLY A 130 -2.91 6.06 -9.37
CA GLY A 130 -2.91 6.62 -10.72
C GLY A 130 -4.13 7.53 -10.96
N ASP A 131 -4.51 7.65 -12.24
CA ASP A 131 -5.56 8.56 -12.70
C ASP A 131 -6.85 7.82 -13.13
N ASN A 132 -6.88 6.48 -13.10
CA ASN A 132 -8.08 5.69 -13.42
C ASN A 132 -8.98 5.57 -12.19
N THR A 133 -9.52 6.70 -11.76
CA THR A 133 -10.15 6.84 -10.45
C THR A 133 -11.48 6.10 -10.34
N ALA A 134 -11.71 5.42 -9.23
CA ALA A 134 -13.00 4.90 -8.82
C ALA A 134 -13.64 5.81 -7.77
N ALA A 135 -14.93 6.11 -7.92
CA ALA A 135 -15.64 6.99 -7.00
C ALA A 135 -15.96 6.30 -5.67
N CYS A 136 -16.00 7.08 -4.59
CA CYS A 136 -16.50 6.66 -3.27
C CYS A 136 -17.89 5.99 -3.40
N ASN A 137 -18.09 4.83 -2.75
CA ASN A 137 -19.35 4.06 -2.79
C ASN A 137 -19.87 3.70 -4.19
N SER A 138 -18.98 3.43 -5.14
CA SER A 138 -19.34 3.00 -6.50
C SER A 138 -19.41 1.47 -6.67
N ASP A 139 -19.28 0.71 -5.58
CA ASP A 139 -19.10 -0.75 -5.58
C ASP A 139 -17.86 -1.23 -6.36
N ALA A 140 -16.92 -0.34 -6.66
CA ALA A 140 -15.68 -0.68 -7.32
C ALA A 140 -14.76 -1.49 -6.40
N SER A 141 -14.20 -2.60 -6.92
CA SER A 141 -13.20 -3.43 -6.25
C SER A 141 -11.77 -3.18 -6.73
N SER A 142 -11.60 -2.33 -7.74
CA SER A 142 -10.31 -1.95 -8.34
C SER A 142 -10.39 -0.54 -8.94
N GLY A 143 -9.26 -0.02 -9.43
CA GLY A 143 -9.09 1.35 -9.89
C GLY A 143 -8.16 2.13 -8.98
N ASP A 144 -8.09 3.44 -9.20
CA ASP A 144 -7.29 4.36 -8.39
C ASP A 144 -8.17 5.14 -7.41
N LEU A 145 -7.58 5.62 -6.32
CA LEU A 145 -8.26 6.58 -5.44
C LEU A 145 -8.35 7.95 -6.10
N VAL A 146 -9.46 8.66 -5.85
CA VAL A 146 -9.60 10.07 -6.25
C VAL A 146 -8.49 10.89 -5.60
N SER A 147 -7.64 11.52 -6.42
CA SER A 147 -6.55 12.38 -5.95
C SER A 147 -6.98 13.83 -5.81
N TYR A 148 -6.45 14.52 -4.81
CA TYR A 148 -6.60 15.96 -4.62
C TYR A 148 -5.30 16.69 -4.99
N THR A 149 -5.43 17.93 -5.45
CA THR A 149 -4.26 18.77 -5.68
C THR A 149 -3.60 19.12 -4.36
N SER A 150 -2.26 19.12 -4.34
CA SER A 150 -1.49 19.38 -3.13
C SER A 150 -0.14 20.01 -3.44
N SER A 151 0.34 20.84 -2.51
CA SER A 151 1.62 21.54 -2.63
C SER A 151 2.25 21.76 -1.26
N ILE A 152 3.57 21.68 -1.18
CA ILE A 152 4.34 22.03 0.02
C ILE A 152 5.00 23.40 -0.20
N SER A 153 4.84 24.30 0.76
CA SER A 153 5.54 25.58 0.84
C SER A 153 6.13 25.74 2.24
N GLY A 154 7.46 25.65 2.36
CA GLY A 154 8.13 25.55 3.65
C GLY A 154 7.67 24.28 4.39
N ASN A 155 7.10 24.45 5.58
CA ASN A 155 6.53 23.35 6.38
C ASN A 155 5.02 23.17 6.19
N THR A 156 4.40 23.94 5.31
CA THR A 156 2.96 23.90 5.13
C THR A 156 2.60 23.05 3.92
N LEU A 157 1.82 21.99 4.15
CA LEU A 157 1.12 21.25 3.11
C LEU A 157 -0.26 21.86 2.90
N THR A 158 -0.56 22.27 1.67
CA THR A 158 -1.90 22.71 1.25
C THR A 158 -2.50 21.65 0.34
N ILE A 159 -3.76 21.29 0.59
CA ILE A 159 -4.54 20.33 -0.20
C ILE A 159 -5.82 21.05 -0.63
N ASN A 160 -6.22 20.90 -1.89
CA ASN A 160 -7.49 21.40 -2.39
C ASN A 160 -8.32 20.26 -2.98
N LYS A 161 -9.53 20.08 -2.42
CA LYS A 161 -10.50 19.04 -2.77
C LYS A 161 -11.43 19.40 -3.94
N ALA A 162 -11.37 20.65 -4.42
CA ALA A 162 -12.17 21.12 -5.54
C ALA A 162 -11.63 20.63 -6.89
#